data_AF-A0A3B0U156-F1
#
_entry.id   AF-A0A3B0U156-F1
#
_cell.length_a   1.000
_cell.length_b   1.000
_cell.length_c   1.000
_cell.angle_alpha   90.00
_cell.angle_beta   90.00
_cell.angle_gamma   90.00
#
_symmetry.space_group_name_H-M   'P 1'
#
loop_
_entity.id
_entity.type
_entity.pdbx_description
1 polymer ?
#
loop_
_entity_poly.entity_id
_entity_poly.type
_entity_poly.pdbx_seq_one_letter_code
_entity_poly.pdbx_strand_id
1 'polypeptide(L)'
;MAKINNNVKQSDNLIKEIGDAELFDISTHLELEALALAWTIRNRQIHLRRVQNQVTSGGDPGAPFGLPDPTRGATHFHRHDETPPWAATQEPTALIGCYLFYDLARR
;
A
#
# COMPACT_ATOMS: atom_id res chain seq x y z
N MET A 1 0.85 -58.16 2.55
CA MET A 1 0.13 -57.03 3.17
C MET A 1 1.11 -55.86 3.27
N ALA A 2 1.11 -54.97 2.27
CA ALA A 2 2.08 -53.88 2.14
C ALA A 2 1.72 -52.72 3.08
N LYS A 3 2.72 -52.21 3.81
CA LYS A 3 2.62 -51.08 4.73
C LYS A 3 2.57 -49.77 3.94
N ILE A 4 1.40 -49.12 3.93
CA ILE A 4 1.24 -47.72 3.55
C ILE A 4 1.39 -46.92 4.84
N ASN A 5 2.49 -46.16 5.03
CA ASN A 5 2.54 -45.03 5.99
C ASN A 5 3.86 -44.23 5.94
N ASN A 6 4.23 -43.68 4.78
CA ASN A 6 5.29 -42.67 4.68
C ASN A 6 4.83 -41.32 4.09
N ASN A 7 3.61 -41.22 3.53
CA ASN A 7 3.16 -39.97 2.88
C ASN A 7 2.56 -38.92 3.82
N VAL A 8 1.90 -39.34 4.92
CA VAL A 8 1.18 -38.38 5.80
C VAL A 8 2.14 -37.51 6.61
N LYS A 9 3.28 -38.07 7.04
CA LYS A 9 4.30 -37.29 7.79
C LYS A 9 5.06 -36.29 6.93
N GLN A 10 5.13 -36.52 5.61
CA GLN A 10 5.86 -35.64 4.68
C GLN A 10 4.98 -34.46 4.23
N SER A 11 3.67 -34.64 4.14
CA SER A 11 2.72 -33.54 3.89
C SER A 11 2.60 -32.56 5.06
N ASP A 12 2.64 -33.05 6.31
CA ASP A 12 2.52 -32.18 7.49
C ASP A 12 3.73 -31.25 7.68
N ASN A 13 4.92 -31.67 7.23
CA ASN A 13 6.12 -30.84 7.24
C ASN A 13 6.12 -29.80 6.11
N LEU A 14 5.57 -30.12 4.93
CA LEU A 14 5.45 -29.17 3.82
C LEU A 14 4.48 -28.02 4.13
N ILE A 15 3.38 -28.30 4.84
CA ILE A 15 2.38 -27.27 5.21
C ILE A 15 2.93 -26.29 6.26
N LYS A 16 3.83 -26.76 7.14
CA LYS A 16 4.52 -25.87 8.09
C LYS A 16 5.60 -25.01 7.44
N GLU A 17 6.33 -25.55 6.45
CA GLU A 17 7.44 -24.84 5.81
C GLU A 17 6.96 -23.78 4.80
N ILE A 18 5.82 -24.01 4.14
CA ILE A 18 5.16 -23.00 3.28
C ILE A 18 4.51 -21.89 4.13
N GLY A 19 4.02 -22.23 5.33
CA GLY A 19 3.28 -21.31 6.20
C GLY A 19 4.10 -20.13 6.73
N ASP A 20 5.41 -20.29 6.94
CA ASP A 20 6.21 -19.25 7.61
C ASP A 20 6.92 -18.31 6.62
N ALA A 21 7.16 -18.74 5.38
CA ALA A 21 7.83 -17.92 4.36
C ALA A 21 6.88 -17.02 3.58
N GLU A 22 5.65 -17.46 3.30
CA GLU A 22 4.66 -16.66 2.55
C GLU A 22 3.82 -15.74 3.47
N LEU A 23 3.54 -16.11 4.72
CA LEU A 23 2.82 -15.20 5.65
C LEU A 23 3.63 -13.94 5.99
N PHE A 24 4.96 -14.06 6.07
CA PHE A 24 5.85 -12.95 6.42
C PHE A 24 5.92 -11.90 5.30
N ASP A 25 5.76 -12.32 4.04
CA ASP A 25 5.77 -11.44 2.88
C ASP A 25 4.42 -10.74 2.64
N ILE A 26 3.29 -11.42 2.91
CA ILE A 26 1.94 -10.83 2.74
C ILE A 26 1.65 -9.80 3.84
N SER A 27 2.06 -10.05 5.08
CA SER A 27 1.79 -9.14 6.21
C SER A 27 2.52 -7.80 6.06
N THR A 28 3.77 -7.83 5.60
CA THR A 28 4.57 -6.60 5.40
C THR A 28 4.08 -5.79 4.20
N HIS A 29 3.63 -6.45 3.13
CA HIS A 29 3.02 -5.78 1.98
C HIS A 29 1.69 -5.11 2.34
N LEU A 30 0.83 -5.77 3.12
CA LEU A 30 -0.44 -5.21 3.58
C LEU A 30 -0.24 -3.97 4.47
N GLU A 31 0.78 -4.00 5.34
CA GLU A 31 1.15 -2.86 6.18
C GLU A 31 1.65 -1.66 5.36
N LEU A 32 2.49 -1.89 4.35
CA LEU A 32 3.01 -0.83 3.50
C LEU A 32 1.94 -0.23 2.57
N GLU A 33 1.05 -1.06 2.02
CA GLU A 33 -0.12 -0.60 1.25
C GLU A 33 -1.04 0.27 2.11
N ALA A 34 -1.40 -0.18 3.31
CA ALA A 34 -2.25 0.57 4.22
C ALA A 34 -1.62 1.92 4.61
N LEU A 35 -0.31 1.93 4.88
CA LEU A 35 0.45 3.15 5.14
C LEU A 35 0.43 4.11 3.94
N ALA A 36 0.65 3.59 2.73
CA ALA A 36 0.65 4.38 1.49
C ALA A 36 -0.72 5.00 1.20
N LEU A 37 -1.80 4.24 1.38
CA LEU A 37 -3.16 4.74 1.25
C LEU A 37 -3.47 5.84 2.28
N ALA A 38 -3.09 5.64 3.54
CA ALA A 38 -3.29 6.63 4.60
C ALA A 38 -2.55 7.95 4.30
N TRP A 39 -1.30 7.87 3.85
CA TRP A 39 -0.53 9.04 3.41
C TRP A 39 -1.19 9.76 2.23
N THR A 40 -1.67 9.01 1.24
CA THR A 40 -2.32 9.60 0.05
C THR A 40 -3.61 10.36 0.42
N ILE A 41 -4.42 9.81 1.31
CA ILE A 41 -5.63 10.47 1.83
C ILE A 41 -5.26 11.74 2.58
N ARG A 42 -4.25 11.69 3.47
CA ARG A 42 -3.76 12.87 4.22
C ARG A 42 -3.29 13.96 3.28
N ASN A 43 -2.45 13.63 2.31
CA ASN A 43 -1.90 14.58 1.34
C ASN A 43 -3.02 15.24 0.51
N ARG A 44 -4.03 14.47 0.10
CA ARG A 44 -5.21 15.00 -0.59
C ARG A 44 -6.00 15.97 0.28
N GLN A 45 -6.22 15.65 1.56
CA GLN A 45 -6.91 16.55 2.49
C GLN A 45 -6.15 17.87 2.70
N ILE A 46 -4.82 17.81 2.85
CA ILE A 46 -3.97 19.01 2.96
C ILE A 46 -4.11 19.87 1.69
N HIS A 47 -4.04 19.25 0.50
CA HIS A 47 -4.21 19.96 -0.76
C HIS A 47 -5.59 20.63 -0.86
N LEU A 48 -6.67 19.90 -0.57
CA LEU A 48 -8.04 20.44 -0.62
C LEU A 48 -8.24 21.62 0.35
N ARG A 49 -7.71 21.54 1.58
CA ARG A 49 -7.78 22.65 2.56
C ARG A 49 -7.04 23.89 2.08
N ARG A 50 -5.87 23.71 1.44
CA ARG A 50 -5.09 24.82 0.86
C ARG A 50 -5.83 25.49 -0.29
N VAL A 51 -6.37 24.70 -1.22
CA VAL A 51 -7.14 25.23 -2.37
C VAL A 51 -8.40 25.99 -1.91
N GLN A 52 -8.99 25.56 -0.79
CA GLN A 52 -10.17 26.21 -0.21
C GLN A 52 -9.86 27.41 0.71
N ASN A 53 -8.59 27.87 0.79
CA ASN A 53 -8.14 28.97 1.66
C ASN A 53 -8.56 28.82 3.13
N GLN A 54 -8.72 27.58 3.60
CA GLN A 54 -9.01 27.32 5.00
C GLN A 54 -7.71 27.42 5.81
N VAL A 55 -7.62 28.41 6.71
CA VAL A 55 -6.51 28.55 7.65
C VAL A 55 -6.51 27.31 8.54
N THR A 56 -5.48 26.47 8.43
CA THR A 56 -5.29 25.33 9.34
C THR A 56 -4.76 25.85 10.66
N SER A 57 -5.65 26.37 11.51
CA SER A 57 -5.36 26.63 12.92
C SER A 57 -5.22 25.31 13.71
N GLY A 58 -5.68 24.20 13.13
CA GLY A 58 -5.41 22.85 13.62
C GLY A 58 -4.08 22.38 13.07
N GLY A 59 -3.18 21.95 13.98
CA GLY A 59 -1.84 21.49 13.67
C GLY A 59 -1.77 20.47 12.53
N ASP A 60 -0.57 20.31 11.99
CA ASP A 60 -0.27 19.25 11.02
C ASP A 60 -0.93 17.94 11.51
N PRO A 61 -1.74 17.24 10.69
CA PRO A 61 -2.36 15.97 11.09
C PRO A 61 -1.34 14.88 11.48
N GLY A 62 -0.04 15.16 11.36
CA GLY A 62 1.05 14.29 11.75
C GLY A 62 1.29 13.23 10.68
N ALA A 63 2.43 12.57 10.75
CA ALA A 63 2.66 11.38 9.95
C ALA A 63 1.69 10.27 10.41
N PRO A 64 0.95 9.60 9.51
CA PRO A 64 0.28 8.35 9.80
C PRO A 64 1.25 7.40 10.49
N PHE A 65 0.89 6.98 11.71
CA PHE A 65 1.67 6.06 12.54
C PHE A 65 3.10 6.53 12.88
N GLY A 66 3.44 7.82 12.70
CA GLY A 66 4.80 8.33 12.89
C GLY A 66 5.80 7.89 11.83
N LEU A 67 5.33 7.27 10.73
CA LEU A 67 6.17 6.68 9.68
C LEU A 67 6.32 7.63 8.49
N PRO A 68 7.48 7.61 7.78
CA PRO A 68 7.70 8.46 6.61
C PRO A 68 6.70 8.16 5.47
N ASP A 69 6.49 9.13 4.58
CA ASP A 69 5.59 8.99 3.42
C ASP A 69 6.22 8.14 2.30
N PRO A 70 5.77 6.88 2.08
CA PRO A 70 6.32 6.04 1.03
C PRO A 70 5.84 6.45 -0.38
N THR A 71 4.79 7.27 -0.48
CA THR A 71 4.16 7.72 -1.74
C THR A 71 4.75 9.01 -2.28
N ARG A 72 5.63 9.67 -1.48
CA ARG A 72 6.36 10.89 -1.83
C ARG A 72 5.45 12.08 -2.16
N GLY A 73 4.35 12.23 -1.41
CA GLY A 73 3.40 13.32 -1.60
C GLY A 73 2.22 12.99 -2.51
N ALA A 74 1.97 11.72 -2.82
CA ALA A 74 0.86 11.35 -3.71
C ALA A 74 -0.48 11.83 -3.15
N THR A 75 -1.40 12.21 -4.03
CA THR A 75 -2.76 12.65 -3.71
C THR A 75 -3.84 11.78 -4.35
N HIS A 76 -3.44 10.95 -5.31
CA HIS A 76 -4.31 10.07 -6.08
C HIS A 76 -3.64 8.71 -6.24
N PHE A 77 -4.45 7.68 -6.40
CA PHE A 77 -3.99 6.32 -6.69
C PHE A 77 -5.04 5.57 -7.50
N HIS A 78 -4.63 4.51 -8.21
CA HIS A 78 -5.51 3.51 -8.78
C HIS A 78 -4.81 2.14 -8.79
N ARG A 79 -5.53 1.05 -9.03
CA ARG A 79 -4.89 -0.27 -9.12
C ARG A 79 -4.03 -0.35 -10.38
N HIS A 80 -2.90 -1.06 -10.34
CA HIS A 80 -1.99 -1.12 -11.49
C HIS A 80 -2.59 -1.80 -12.73
N ASP A 81 -3.68 -2.57 -12.56
CA ASP A 81 -4.40 -3.26 -13.63
C ASP A 81 -5.52 -2.40 -14.24
N GLU A 82 -5.74 -1.20 -13.70
CA GLU A 82 -6.67 -0.20 -14.21
C GLU A 82 -5.90 0.89 -14.96
N THR A 83 -6.54 1.51 -15.97
CA THR A 83 -5.96 2.62 -16.73
C THR A 83 -6.95 3.79 -16.83
N PRO A 84 -7.23 4.48 -15.72
CA PRO A 84 -8.19 5.57 -15.74
C PRO A 84 -7.69 6.75 -16.61
N PRO A 85 -8.56 7.46 -17.34
CA PRO A 85 -8.15 8.52 -18.28
C PRO A 85 -7.30 9.64 -17.65
N TRP A 86 -7.54 9.95 -16.37
CA TRP A 86 -6.78 10.98 -15.66
C TRP A 86 -5.30 10.60 -15.44
N ALA A 87 -4.99 9.31 -15.42
CA ALA A 87 -3.64 8.77 -15.18
C ALA A 87 -2.82 8.59 -16.48
N ALA A 88 -3.47 8.56 -17.64
CA ALA A 88 -2.84 8.19 -18.92
C ALA A 88 -1.61 9.04 -19.32
N THR A 89 -1.52 10.27 -18.83
CA THR A 89 -0.42 11.22 -19.12
C THR A 89 0.34 11.63 -17.85
N GLN A 90 0.20 10.85 -16.77
CA GLN A 90 0.81 11.10 -15.48
C GLN A 90 1.92 10.09 -15.25
N GLU A 91 3.03 10.55 -14.68
CA GLU A 91 4.07 9.66 -14.20
C GLU A 91 3.75 9.28 -12.73
N PRO A 92 3.65 7.98 -12.39
CA PRO A 92 3.44 7.57 -11.01
C PRO A 92 4.68 7.88 -10.16
N THR A 93 4.47 8.31 -8.92
CA THR A 93 5.55 8.59 -7.96
C THR A 93 6.00 7.34 -7.21
N ALA A 94 5.13 6.33 -7.13
CA ALA A 94 5.39 5.04 -6.51
C ALA A 94 4.45 3.94 -7.07
N LEU A 95 4.94 2.70 -7.08
CA LEU A 95 4.16 1.46 -7.19
C LEU A 95 4.33 0.72 -5.86
N ILE A 96 3.25 0.57 -5.09
CA ILE A 96 3.27 -0.12 -3.81
C ILE A 96 2.14 -1.15 -3.82
N GLY A 97 2.53 -2.42 -3.72
CA GLY A 97 1.63 -3.55 -3.88
C GLY A 97 0.83 -3.45 -5.18
N CYS A 98 -0.50 -3.50 -5.08
CA CYS A 98 -1.38 -3.44 -6.26
C CYS A 98 -1.69 -2.02 -6.76
N TYR A 99 -1.07 -0.96 -6.23
CA TYR A 99 -1.47 0.42 -6.51
C TYR A 99 -0.36 1.29 -7.11
N LEU A 100 -0.73 2.07 -8.12
CA LEU A 100 0.06 3.18 -8.65
C LEU A 100 -0.38 4.48 -7.97
N PHE A 101 0.59 5.27 -7.51
CA PHE A 101 0.37 6.51 -6.77
C PHE A 101 0.83 7.72 -7.58
N TYR A 102 0.11 8.83 -7.50
CA TYR A 102 0.32 10.02 -8.33
C TYR A 102 0.24 11.31 -7.51
N ASP A 103 1.16 12.23 -7.78
CA ASP A 103 1.12 13.60 -7.29
C ASP A 103 0.51 14.53 -8.34
N LEU A 104 -0.82 14.63 -8.35
CA LEU A 104 -1.54 15.55 -9.23
C LEU A 104 -1.56 16.99 -8.71
N ALA A 105 -1.06 17.25 -7.50
CA ALA A 105 -1.07 18.56 -6.87
C ALA A 105 0.14 19.43 -7.25
N ARG A 106 1.17 18.85 -7.86
CA ARG A 106 2.37 19.54 -8.37
C ARG A 106 2.22 20.15 -9.77
N ARG A 107 1.05 20.06 -10.41
CA ARG A 107 0.78 20.60 -11.75
C ARG A 107 0.31 22.06 -11.73
#